data_AF-A0A949WZ26-F1
#
_entry.id   AF-A0A949WZ26-F1
#
_cell.length_a   1.000
_cell.length_b   1.000
_cell.length_c   1.000
_cell.angle_alpha   90.00
_cell.angle_beta   90.00
_cell.angle_gamma   90.00
#
_symmetry.space_group_name_H-M   'P 1'
#
loop_
_entity.id
_entity.type
_entity.pdbx_description
1 polymer ?
#
loop_
_entity_poly.entity_id
_entity_poly.type
_entity_poly.pdbx_seq_one_letter_code
_entity_poly.pdbx_strand_id
1 'polypeptide(L)'
;MADLVKRIQSRLSRKSISLSKQDLTSEIAALGYSPQTLQDGDVDTITQLLLNKHLSRELTVSEPEEITVNPSNEHHATTTNSTAITNQQKEQLITVQAQSMGIELNESEITDISQNVSDSFTDFVSAVETINSLIKDYAQSKFDEVEQRIDDSNNNLRDYIDNRTNSLQRKSVEGAITTKEVLEQKSSSLKSFSKSLSARFKT
;
A
#
# COMPACT_ATOMS: atom_id res chain seq x y z
N MET A 1 25.99 7.96 31.84
CA MET A 1 27.04 8.19 30.82
C MET A 1 27.49 6.91 30.11
N ALA A 2 28.09 5.92 30.79
CA ALA A 2 28.52 4.67 30.14
C ALA A 2 27.37 3.81 29.58
N ASP A 3 26.14 4.08 30.02
CA ASP A 3 24.94 3.30 29.67
C ASP A 3 24.36 3.69 28.31
N LEU A 4 24.39 4.97 27.94
CA LEU A 4 23.84 5.44 26.64
C LEU A 4 24.73 5.00 25.48
N VAL A 5 26.05 5.09 25.63
CA VAL A 5 27.03 4.59 24.64
C VAL A 5 26.88 3.07 24.45
N LYS A 6 26.65 2.31 25.53
CA LYS A 6 26.34 0.87 25.45
C LYS A 6 24.99 0.60 24.78
N ARG A 7 23.99 1.47 24.99
CA ARG A 7 22.67 1.37 24.36
C ARG A 7 22.76 1.59 22.84
N ILE A 8 23.54 2.57 22.39
CA ILE A 8 23.86 2.78 20.97
C ILE A 8 24.62 1.56 20.42
N GLN A 9 25.66 1.10 21.12
CA GLN A 9 26.44 -0.07 20.70
C GLN A 9 25.58 -1.33 20.56
N SER A 10 24.68 -1.58 21.51
CA SER A 10 23.76 -2.73 21.46
C SER A 10 22.80 -2.63 20.27
N ARG A 11 22.29 -1.43 19.96
CA ARG A 11 21.38 -1.20 18.83
C ARG A 11 22.08 -1.34 17.48
N LEU A 12 23.32 -0.86 17.37
CA LEU A 12 24.15 -1.04 16.17
C LEU A 12 24.50 -2.52 15.97
N SER A 13 24.86 -3.23 17.04
CA SER A 13 25.17 -4.66 16.98
C SER A 13 23.96 -5.51 16.54
N ARG A 14 22.74 -5.16 16.96
CA ARG A 14 21.50 -5.80 16.47
C ARG A 14 21.24 -5.57 14.98
N LYS A 15 21.85 -4.54 14.40
CA LYS A 15 21.78 -4.20 12.98
C LYS A 15 23.08 -4.56 12.25
N SER A 16 23.80 -5.57 12.75
CA SER A 16 25.02 -6.15 12.16
C SER A 16 26.25 -5.23 12.12
N ILE A 17 26.26 -4.13 12.86
CA ILE A 17 27.42 -3.23 12.96
C ILE A 17 28.09 -3.42 14.32
N SER A 18 29.26 -4.05 14.32
CA SER A 18 30.09 -4.21 15.52
C SER A 18 31.15 -3.11 15.59
N LEU A 19 30.96 -2.14 16.46
CA LEU A 19 31.92 -1.08 16.74
C LEU A 19 32.49 -1.23 18.14
N SER A 20 33.79 -1.01 18.28
CA SER A 20 34.41 -0.93 19.61
C SER A 20 33.91 0.32 20.33
N LYS A 21 33.94 0.31 21.67
CA LYS A 21 33.51 1.46 22.47
C LYS A 21 34.33 2.72 22.16
N GLN A 22 35.61 2.56 21.83
CA GLN A 22 36.53 3.65 21.52
C GLN A 22 36.25 4.26 20.13
N ASP A 23 35.94 3.41 19.15
CA ASP A 23 35.55 3.87 17.81
C ASP A 23 34.22 4.60 17.87
N LEU A 24 33.25 4.04 18.60
CA LEU A 24 31.93 4.64 18.76
C LEU A 24 32.01 6.02 19.44
N THR A 25 32.88 6.21 20.45
CA THR A 25 33.09 7.54 21.04
C THR A 25 33.74 8.53 20.09
N SER A 26 34.66 8.07 19.23
CA SER A 26 35.33 8.91 18.23
C SER A 26 34.35 9.34 17.14
N GLU A 27 33.47 8.41 16.72
CA GLU A 27 32.48 8.64 15.68
C GLU A 27 31.37 9.58 16.15
N ILE A 28 30.93 9.45 17.41
CA ILE A 28 29.98 10.39 18.04
C ILE A 28 30.59 11.79 18.13
N ALA A 29 31.86 11.90 18.52
CA ALA A 29 32.57 13.17 18.58
C ALA A 29 32.70 13.82 17.19
N ALA A 30 32.97 13.01 16.15
CA ALA A 30 33.01 13.48 14.76
C ALA A 30 31.65 13.97 14.24
N LEU A 31 30.54 13.48 14.80
CA LEU A 31 29.19 13.96 14.51
C LEU A 31 28.81 15.24 15.29
N GLY A 32 29.75 15.83 16.05
CA GLY A 32 29.54 17.07 16.79
C GLY A 32 28.87 16.88 18.16
N TYR A 33 28.69 15.64 18.62
CA TYR A 33 28.13 15.33 19.93
C TYR A 33 29.24 15.05 20.93
N SER A 34 29.18 15.66 22.11
CA SER A 34 30.09 15.31 23.20
C SER A 34 29.59 14.04 23.90
N PRO A 35 30.43 12.98 24.05
CA PRO A 35 30.09 11.77 24.79
C PRO A 35 29.61 12.00 26.23
N GLN A 36 29.89 13.18 26.78
CA GLN A 36 29.60 13.57 28.17
C GLN A 36 28.27 14.31 28.33
N THR A 37 27.70 14.85 27.25
CA THR A 37 26.46 15.65 27.27
C THR A 37 25.29 15.00 26.52
N LEU A 38 25.44 13.75 26.09
CA LEU A 38 24.37 12.99 25.42
C LEU A 38 23.12 12.92 26.30
N GLN A 39 22.00 13.33 25.73
CA GLN A 39 20.68 13.10 26.29
C GLN A 39 20.06 11.82 25.68
N ASP A 40 19.07 11.22 26.36
CA ASP A 40 18.44 9.98 25.88
C ASP A 40 17.73 10.19 24.53
N GLY A 41 17.30 11.42 24.22
CA GLY A 41 16.73 11.79 22.93
C GLY A 41 17.73 11.79 21.76
N ASP A 42 19.03 11.94 22.03
CA ASP A 42 20.06 11.95 20.99
C ASP A 42 20.47 10.53 20.56
N VAL A 43 20.15 9.52 21.37
CA VAL A 43 20.53 8.12 21.15
C VAL A 43 19.96 7.59 19.84
N ASP A 44 18.69 7.90 19.54
CA ASP A 44 18.04 7.44 18.31
C ASP A 44 18.62 8.12 17.07
N THR A 45 18.79 9.45 17.14
CA THR A 45 19.37 10.25 16.06
C THR A 45 20.79 9.82 15.72
N ILE A 46 21.64 9.64 16.74
CA ILE A 46 23.03 9.21 16.57
C ILE A 46 23.10 7.78 16.05
N THR A 47 22.22 6.88 16.53
CA THR A 47 22.16 5.50 16.02
C THR A 47 21.82 5.49 14.52
N GLN A 48 20.85 6.32 14.08
CA GLN A 48 20.48 6.41 12.67
C GLN A 48 21.60 7.04 11.81
N LEU A 49 22.25 8.10 12.29
CA LEU A 49 23.37 8.72 11.56
C LEU A 49 24.54 7.75 11.39
N LEU A 50 24.87 6.98 12.43
CA LEU A 50 25.92 5.97 12.36
C LEU A 50 25.56 4.80 11.44
N LEU A 51 24.30 4.36 11.44
CA LEU A 51 23.80 3.36 10.48
C LEU A 51 23.95 3.85 9.04
N ASN A 52 23.50 5.06 8.75
CA ASN A 52 23.59 5.64 7.41
C ASN A 52 25.04 5.81 6.96
N LYS A 53 25.94 6.24 7.86
CA LYS A 53 27.36 6.39 7.56
C LYS A 53 28.04 5.05 7.29
N HIS A 54 27.73 4.01 8.06
CA HIS A 54 28.31 2.68 7.83
C HIS A 54 27.74 1.98 6.59
N LEU A 55 26.44 2.13 6.29
CA LEU A 55 25.87 1.68 5.01
C LEU A 55 26.53 2.38 3.82
N SER A 56 26.87 3.66 3.96
CA SER A 56 27.54 4.42 2.90
C SER A 56 29.02 4.05 2.74
N ARG A 57 29.67 3.54 3.79
CA ARG A 57 31.11 3.19 3.78
C ARG A 57 31.37 1.82 3.18
N GLU A 58 30.40 0.91 3.17
CA GLU A 58 30.50 -0.40 2.51
C GLU A 58 30.56 -0.31 0.97
N LEU A 59 30.33 0.89 0.41
CA LEU A 59 30.40 1.19 -1.03
C LEU A 59 31.74 1.78 -1.49
N THR A 60 32.75 1.91 -0.63
CA THR A 60 34.04 2.52 -1.00
C THR A 60 35.24 1.76 -0.42
N VAL A 61 35.57 0.58 -0.94
CA VAL A 61 36.96 0.06 -0.98
C VAL A 61 37.13 -0.85 -2.20
N SER A 62 37.76 -0.33 -3.26
CA SER A 62 38.82 -1.02 -4.00
C SER A 62 39.71 0.04 -4.63
N GLU A 63 40.82 0.27 -3.95
CA GLU A 63 42.03 0.95 -4.39
C GLU A 63 42.54 0.37 -5.73
N PRO A 64 42.95 1.20 -6.72
CA PRO A 64 43.55 0.67 -7.94
C PRO A 64 45.02 0.35 -7.68
N GLU A 65 45.36 -0.95 -7.72
CA GLU A 65 46.73 -1.39 -7.92
C GLU A 65 47.28 -0.86 -9.24
N GLU A 66 48.51 -0.39 -9.13
CA GLU A 66 49.40 0.12 -10.16
C GLU A 66 49.66 -0.95 -11.24
N ILE A 67 49.16 -0.75 -12.47
CA ILE A 67 49.58 -1.55 -13.64
C ILE A 67 49.86 -0.62 -14.83
N THR A 68 51.16 -0.38 -15.01
CA THR A 68 51.95 -0.40 -16.25
C THR A 68 51.29 0.08 -17.55
N VAL A 69 51.78 1.22 -18.01
CA VAL A 69 51.60 1.79 -19.35
C VAL A 69 52.13 0.86 -20.44
N ASN A 70 51.30 0.51 -21.43
CA ASN A 70 51.77 0.35 -22.81
C ASN A 70 50.62 0.57 -23.82
N PRO A 71 50.78 1.42 -24.86
CA PRO A 71 49.71 1.78 -25.79
C PRO A 71 49.80 0.95 -27.07
N SER A 72 48.69 0.33 -27.51
CA SER A 72 48.52 -0.13 -28.89
C SER A 72 47.05 -0.26 -29.28
N ASN A 73 46.65 0.66 -30.14
CA ASN A 73 45.58 0.70 -31.14
C ASN A 73 44.52 -0.42 -31.28
N GLU A 74 43.33 0.07 -31.63
CA GLU A 74 42.29 -0.52 -32.50
C GLU A 74 41.33 -1.57 -31.92
N HIS A 75 40.20 -1.08 -31.39
CA HIS A 75 38.90 -1.17 -32.06
C HIS A 75 37.81 -0.56 -31.15
N HIS A 76 37.09 0.44 -31.65
CA HIS A 76 35.86 0.93 -31.03
C HIS A 76 34.77 -0.14 -31.14
N ALA A 77 34.73 -1.06 -30.19
CA ALA A 77 33.48 -1.65 -29.75
C ALA A 77 32.86 -0.65 -28.77
N THR A 78 31.75 -0.05 -29.15
CA THR A 78 30.90 0.71 -28.22
C THR A 78 30.34 -0.31 -27.22
N THR A 79 31.09 -0.58 -26.15
CA THR A 79 30.56 -1.27 -24.98
C THR A 79 29.50 -0.35 -24.40
N THR A 80 28.24 -0.64 -24.70
CA THR A 80 27.11 -0.11 -23.95
C THR A 80 27.35 -0.50 -22.50
N ASN A 81 27.74 0.47 -21.68
CA ASN A 81 27.94 0.30 -20.24
C ASN A 81 26.59 0.01 -19.59
N SER A 82 26.17 -1.24 -19.67
CA SER A 82 24.94 -1.73 -19.06
C SER A 82 25.22 -1.94 -17.58
N THR A 83 24.62 -1.09 -16.73
CA THR A 83 24.74 -1.25 -15.28
C THR A 83 23.70 -2.29 -14.86
N ALA A 84 24.17 -3.47 -14.43
CA ALA A 84 23.30 -4.49 -13.87
C ALA A 84 22.85 -4.06 -12.46
N ILE A 85 21.56 -4.20 -12.15
CA ILE A 85 21.00 -3.90 -10.83
C ILE A 85 20.44 -5.16 -10.18
N THR A 86 20.64 -5.31 -8.87
CA THR A 86 20.12 -6.45 -8.13
C THR A 86 18.64 -6.27 -7.79
N ASN A 87 17.92 -7.36 -7.53
CA ASN A 87 16.51 -7.27 -7.10
C ASN A 87 16.34 -6.45 -5.81
N GLN A 88 17.27 -6.56 -4.86
CA GLN A 88 17.25 -5.74 -3.65
C GLN A 88 17.37 -4.24 -3.96
N GLN A 89 18.21 -3.87 -4.94
CA GLN A 89 18.33 -2.47 -5.38
C GLN A 89 17.05 -1.99 -6.08
N LYS A 90 16.39 -2.85 -6.86
CA LYS A 90 15.08 -2.54 -7.47
C LYS A 90 14.04 -2.25 -6.42
N GLU A 91 13.89 -3.14 -5.44
CA GLU A 91 12.89 -3.01 -4.37
C GLU A 91 13.12 -1.75 -3.53
N GLN A 92 14.37 -1.45 -3.19
CA GLN A 92 14.74 -0.21 -2.50
C GLN A 92 14.40 1.03 -3.33
N LEU A 93 14.73 1.02 -4.62
CA LEU A 93 14.47 2.14 -5.51
C LEU A 93 12.96 2.34 -5.68
N ILE A 94 12.19 1.27 -5.89
CA ILE A 94 10.73 1.31 -5.94
C ILE A 94 10.15 1.91 -4.66
N THR A 95 10.63 1.47 -3.49
CA THR A 95 10.17 1.98 -2.19
C THR A 95 10.39 3.49 -2.08
N VAL A 96 11.60 3.96 -2.39
CA VAL A 96 11.95 5.39 -2.30
C VAL A 96 11.15 6.21 -3.30
N GLN A 97 11.03 5.74 -4.55
CA GLN A 97 10.27 6.45 -5.57
C GLN A 97 8.78 6.51 -5.21
N ALA A 98 8.18 5.40 -4.76
CA ALA A 98 6.79 5.35 -4.34
C ALA A 98 6.50 6.32 -3.19
N GLN A 99 7.34 6.30 -2.14
CA GLN A 99 7.23 7.23 -1.02
C GLN A 99 7.35 8.69 -1.47
N SER A 100 8.25 8.98 -2.41
CA SER A 100 8.39 10.34 -2.96
C SER A 100 7.16 10.82 -3.73
N MET A 101 6.40 9.89 -4.31
CA MET A 101 5.13 10.14 -5.00
C MET A 101 3.92 10.16 -4.04
N GLY A 102 4.14 9.93 -2.75
CA GLY A 102 3.07 9.80 -1.76
C GLY A 102 2.27 8.50 -1.89
N ILE A 103 2.83 7.49 -2.55
CA ILE A 103 2.24 6.16 -2.73
C ILE A 103 2.84 5.22 -1.68
N GLU A 104 1.97 4.65 -0.86
CA GLU A 104 2.36 3.62 0.11
C GLU A 104 2.18 2.24 -0.53
N LEU A 105 3.28 1.52 -0.68
CA LEU A 105 3.30 0.16 -1.20
C LEU A 105 3.68 -0.80 -0.07
N ASN A 106 3.02 -1.96 -0.03
CA ASN A 106 3.43 -3.05 0.86
C ASN A 106 4.52 -3.94 0.21
N GLU A 107 5.13 -4.83 0.99
CA GLU A 107 6.24 -5.68 0.54
C GLU A 107 5.89 -6.56 -0.68
N SER A 108 4.66 -7.07 -0.75
CA SER A 108 4.20 -7.87 -1.89
C SER A 108 4.13 -7.02 -3.15
N GLU A 109 3.61 -5.80 -3.04
CA GLU A 109 3.44 -4.89 -4.18
C GLU A 109 4.79 -4.41 -4.71
N ILE A 110 5.73 -4.14 -3.80
CA ILE A 110 7.11 -3.80 -4.16
C ILE A 110 7.76 -4.96 -4.93
N THR A 111 7.52 -6.20 -4.48
CA THR A 111 8.02 -7.41 -5.15
C THR A 111 7.39 -7.62 -6.52
N ASP A 112 6.08 -7.41 -6.64
CA ASP A 112 5.36 -7.57 -7.91
C ASP A 112 5.79 -6.52 -8.93
N ILE A 113 6.01 -5.27 -8.50
CA ILE A 113 6.55 -4.21 -9.36
C ILE A 113 7.99 -4.54 -9.75
N SER A 114 8.83 -5.03 -8.84
CA SER A 114 10.26 -5.32 -9.10
C SER A 114 10.47 -6.41 -10.15
N GLN A 115 9.57 -7.38 -10.23
CA GLN A 115 9.57 -8.43 -11.27
C GLN A 115 9.41 -7.87 -12.69
N ASN A 116 8.78 -6.70 -12.83
CA ASN A 116 8.56 -6.04 -14.12
C ASN A 116 9.66 -5.03 -14.48
N VAL A 117 10.61 -4.78 -13.58
CA VAL A 117 11.76 -3.91 -13.81
C VAL A 117 12.89 -4.72 -14.46
N SER A 118 13.48 -4.22 -15.55
CA SER A 118 14.65 -4.84 -16.20
C SER A 118 15.81 -5.05 -15.22
N ASP A 119 16.61 -6.11 -15.41
CA ASP A 119 17.85 -6.34 -14.64
C ASP A 119 18.98 -5.39 -15.05
N SER A 120 18.84 -4.74 -16.21
CA SER A 120 19.88 -3.92 -16.80
C SER A 120 19.34 -2.63 -17.41
N PHE A 121 20.12 -1.56 -17.22
CA PHE A 121 19.80 -0.23 -17.74
C PHE A 121 21.02 0.42 -18.39
N THR A 122 20.75 1.28 -19.37
CA THR A 122 21.75 2.08 -20.07
C THR A 122 22.25 3.23 -19.21
N ASP A 123 21.37 3.78 -18.35
CA ASP A 123 21.71 4.77 -17.34
C ASP A 123 20.73 4.72 -16.16
N PHE A 124 21.07 5.43 -15.08
CA PHE A 124 20.23 5.48 -13.89
C PHE A 124 18.91 6.24 -14.11
N VAL A 125 18.89 7.22 -15.01
CA VAL A 125 17.71 8.05 -15.28
C VAL A 125 16.60 7.21 -15.90
N SER A 126 16.93 6.42 -16.93
CA SER A 126 16.01 5.49 -17.58
C SER A 126 15.49 4.41 -16.62
N ALA A 127 16.30 3.96 -15.66
CA ALA A 127 15.87 3.06 -14.60
C ALA A 127 14.79 3.70 -13.72
N VAL A 128 15.03 4.93 -13.26
CA VAL A 128 14.07 5.68 -12.43
C VAL A 128 12.79 6.00 -13.20
N GLU A 129 12.88 6.43 -14.46
CA GLU A 129 11.73 6.69 -15.31
C GLU A 129 10.86 5.43 -15.52
N THR A 130 11.51 4.29 -15.78
CA THR A 130 10.82 3.00 -15.92
C THR A 130 10.10 2.60 -14.63
N ILE A 131 10.79 2.69 -13.49
CA ILE A 131 10.22 2.38 -12.17
C ILE A 131 9.05 3.32 -11.86
N ASN A 132 9.18 4.61 -12.15
CA ASN A 132 8.12 5.59 -11.94
C ASN A 132 6.89 5.29 -12.81
N SER A 133 7.07 4.84 -14.06
CA SER A 133 5.96 4.40 -14.90
C SER A 133 5.27 3.19 -14.27
N LEU A 134 6.02 2.16 -13.89
CA LEU A 134 5.46 0.94 -13.30
C LEU A 134 4.70 1.21 -12.00
N ILE A 135 5.21 2.07 -11.13
CA ILE A 135 4.50 2.46 -9.89
C ILE A 135 3.20 3.20 -10.22
N LYS A 136 3.22 4.11 -11.19
CA LYS A 136 2.01 4.83 -11.62
C LYS A 136 0.98 3.90 -12.22
N ASP A 137 1.40 3.00 -13.11
CA ASP A 137 0.52 2.02 -13.75
C ASP A 137 -0.11 1.09 -12.70
N TYR A 138 0.68 0.67 -11.70
CA TYR A 138 0.19 -0.12 -10.58
C TYR A 138 -0.84 0.65 -9.74
N ALA A 139 -0.53 1.89 -9.37
CA ALA A 139 -1.45 2.73 -8.60
C ALA A 139 -2.74 3.01 -9.37
N GLN A 140 -2.65 3.30 -10.68
CA GLN A 140 -3.81 3.50 -11.54
C GLN A 140 -4.69 2.25 -11.59
N SER A 141 -4.09 1.07 -11.79
CA SER A 141 -4.82 -0.21 -11.79
C SER A 141 -5.57 -0.46 -10.48
N LYS A 142 -4.98 -0.10 -9.34
CA LYS A 142 -5.65 -0.17 -8.03
C LYS A 142 -6.82 0.80 -7.92
N PHE A 143 -6.67 2.03 -8.42
CA PHE A 143 -7.77 2.98 -8.44
C PHE A 143 -8.90 2.50 -9.34
N ASP A 144 -8.60 2.00 -10.54
CA ASP A 144 -9.58 1.45 -11.47
C ASP A 144 -10.34 0.26 -10.86
N GLU A 145 -9.63 -0.64 -10.16
CA GLU A 145 -10.25 -1.77 -9.45
C GLU A 145 -11.22 -1.30 -8.35
N VAL A 146 -10.83 -0.28 -7.59
CA VAL A 146 -11.68 0.31 -6.55
C VAL A 146 -12.91 0.99 -7.15
N GLU A 147 -12.73 1.76 -8.23
CA GLU A 147 -13.81 2.42 -8.96
C GLU A 147 -14.82 1.40 -9.49
N GLN A 148 -14.32 0.32 -10.12
CA GLN A 148 -15.17 -0.77 -10.59
C GLN A 148 -15.96 -1.44 -9.46
N ARG A 149 -15.31 -1.71 -8.32
CA ARG A 149 -16.00 -2.29 -7.14
C ARG A 149 -17.08 -1.35 -6.59
N ILE A 150 -16.86 -0.04 -6.63
CA ILE A 150 -17.87 0.96 -6.23
C ILE A 150 -19.05 0.92 -7.19
N ASP A 151 -18.80 0.88 -8.49
CA ASP A 151 -19.86 0.80 -9.51
C ASP A 151 -20.68 -0.49 -9.39
N ASP A 152 -20.02 -1.64 -9.22
CA ASP A 152 -20.67 -2.92 -8.99
C ASP A 152 -21.54 -2.88 -7.73
N SER A 153 -21.03 -2.32 -6.64
CA SER A 153 -21.78 -2.13 -5.39
C SER A 153 -23.02 -1.26 -5.59
N ASN A 154 -22.89 -0.14 -6.31
CA ASN A 154 -23.99 0.76 -6.60
C ASN A 154 -25.08 0.09 -7.46
N ASN A 155 -24.69 -0.70 -8.46
CA ASN A 155 -25.62 -1.44 -9.30
C ASN A 155 -26.36 -2.51 -8.49
N ASN A 156 -25.66 -3.26 -7.64
CA ASN A 156 -26.27 -4.23 -6.74
C ASN A 156 -27.28 -3.59 -5.77
N LEU A 157 -26.99 -2.39 -5.25
CA LEU A 157 -27.91 -1.65 -4.39
C LEU A 157 -29.15 -1.17 -5.14
N ARG A 158 -29.00 -0.70 -6.38
CA ARG A 158 -30.14 -0.33 -7.24
C ARG A 158 -31.04 -1.54 -7.49
N ASP A 159 -30.46 -2.67 -7.89
CA ASP A 159 -31.21 -3.90 -8.13
C ASP A 159 -31.94 -4.37 -6.87
N TYR A 160 -31.30 -4.30 -5.71
CA TYR A 160 -31.94 -4.63 -4.43
C TYR A 160 -33.14 -3.72 -4.14
N ILE A 161 -32.99 -2.40 -4.32
CA ILE A 161 -34.05 -1.42 -4.10
C ILE A 161 -35.22 -1.65 -5.06
N ASP A 162 -34.95 -1.89 -6.34
CA ASP A 162 -35.97 -2.15 -7.35
C ASP A 162 -36.75 -3.43 -7.03
N ASN A 163 -36.04 -4.50 -6.70
CA ASN A 163 -36.65 -5.77 -6.28
C ASN A 163 -37.52 -5.58 -5.03
N ARG A 164 -37.03 -4.82 -4.04
CA ARG A 164 -37.78 -4.55 -2.81
C ARG A 164 -39.01 -3.69 -3.09
N THR A 165 -38.89 -2.67 -3.94
CA THR A 165 -39.98 -1.79 -4.35
C THR A 165 -41.07 -2.58 -5.05
N ASN A 166 -40.70 -3.42 -6.03
CA ASN A 166 -41.63 -4.29 -6.73
C ASN A 166 -42.32 -5.29 -5.79
N SER A 167 -41.58 -5.86 -4.84
CA SER A 167 -42.14 -6.76 -3.81
C SER A 167 -43.17 -6.05 -2.92
N LEU A 168 -42.88 -4.81 -2.51
CA LEU A 168 -43.79 -4.00 -1.68
C LEU A 168 -45.03 -3.57 -2.46
N GLN A 169 -44.88 -3.15 -3.72
CA GLN A 169 -46.02 -2.84 -4.59
C GLN A 169 -46.93 -4.05 -4.76
N ARG A 170 -46.37 -5.23 -5.04
CA ARG A 170 -47.14 -6.47 -5.14
C ARG A 170 -47.89 -6.79 -3.84
N LYS A 171 -47.21 -6.73 -2.69
CA LYS A 171 -47.85 -6.95 -1.38
C LYS A 171 -48.95 -5.94 -1.09
N SER A 172 -48.78 -4.68 -1.49
CA SER A 172 -49.80 -3.65 -1.33
C SER A 172 -51.05 -3.96 -2.16
N VAL A 173 -50.86 -4.34 -3.42
CA VAL A 173 -51.97 -4.76 -4.31
C VAL A 173 -52.67 -6.00 -3.77
N GLU A 174 -51.93 -7.04 -3.38
CA GLU A 174 -52.47 -8.28 -2.77
C GLU A 174 -53.27 -7.97 -1.49
N GLY A 175 -52.77 -7.08 -0.63
CA GLY A 175 -53.47 -6.65 0.58
C GLY A 175 -54.76 -5.88 0.29
N ALA A 176 -54.76 -5.03 -0.74
CA ALA A 176 -55.96 -4.30 -1.17
C ALA A 176 -57.03 -5.24 -1.73
N ILE A 177 -56.63 -6.23 -2.54
CA ILE A 177 -57.53 -7.28 -3.06
C ILE A 177 -58.14 -8.07 -1.89
N THR A 178 -57.30 -8.56 -0.98
CA THR A 178 -57.75 -9.32 0.19
C THR A 178 -58.74 -8.52 1.04
N THR A 179 -58.47 -7.23 1.27
CA THR A 179 -59.36 -6.34 2.03
C THR A 179 -60.71 -6.15 1.32
N LYS A 180 -60.69 -5.98 -0.01
CA LYS A 180 -61.90 -5.89 -0.82
C LYS A 180 -62.74 -7.16 -0.72
N GLU A 181 -62.14 -8.33 -0.85
CA GLU A 181 -62.81 -9.64 -0.74
C GLU A 181 -63.49 -9.81 0.63
N VAL A 182 -62.77 -9.49 1.72
CA VAL A 182 -63.33 -9.53 3.08
C VAL A 182 -64.52 -8.58 3.23
N LEU A 183 -64.44 -7.38 2.65
CA LEU A 183 -65.52 -6.40 2.70
C LEU A 183 -66.76 -6.85 1.92
N GLU A 184 -66.57 -7.43 0.73
CA GLU A 184 -67.64 -7.99 -0.09
C GLU A 184 -68.34 -9.17 0.62
N GLN A 185 -67.55 -10.04 1.27
CA GLN A 185 -68.08 -11.13 2.10
C GLN A 185 -68.92 -10.59 3.26
N LYS A 186 -68.40 -9.61 4.02
CA LYS A 186 -69.14 -9.00 5.14
C LYS A 186 -70.42 -8.29 4.68
N SER A 187 -70.36 -7.57 3.57
CA SER A 187 -71.54 -6.90 2.97
C SER A 187 -72.63 -7.91 2.60
N SER A 188 -72.23 -9.04 2.00
CA SER A 188 -73.16 -10.12 1.65
C SER A 188 -73.81 -10.75 2.89
N SER A 189 -73.03 -11.01 3.93
CA SER A 189 -73.53 -11.51 5.22
C SER A 189 -74.47 -10.51 5.92
N LEU A 190 -74.19 -9.21 5.85
CA LEU A 190 -75.09 -8.19 6.40
C LEU A 190 -76.41 -8.12 5.62
N LYS A 191 -76.36 -8.21 4.29
CA LYS A 191 -77.57 -8.26 3.45
C LYS A 191 -78.42 -9.49 3.77
N SER A 192 -77.81 -10.67 3.93
CA SER A 192 -78.54 -11.88 4.27
C SER A 192 -79.13 -11.81 5.68
N PHE A 193 -78.39 -11.29 6.67
CA PHE A 193 -78.88 -11.03 8.02
C PHE A 193 -80.04 -10.01 8.03
N SER A 194 -79.92 -8.90 7.31
CA SER A 194 -80.98 -7.90 7.20
C SER A 194 -82.25 -8.50 6.60
N LYS A 195 -82.13 -9.28 5.52
CA LYS A 195 -83.28 -9.99 4.91
C LYS A 195 -83.93 -10.96 5.89
N SER A 196 -83.15 -11.74 6.64
CA SER A 196 -83.69 -12.70 7.60
C SER A 196 -84.39 -12.01 8.78
N LEU A 197 -83.84 -10.88 9.24
CA LEU A 197 -84.46 -10.05 10.28
C LEU A 197 -85.78 -9.45 9.80
N SER A 198 -85.81 -8.86 8.60
CA SER A 198 -87.05 -8.31 8.03
C SER A 198 -88.12 -9.37 7.80
N ALA A 199 -87.76 -10.60 7.46
CA ALA A 199 -88.71 -11.70 7.32
C ALA A 199 -89.36 -12.06 8.68
N ARG A 200 -88.59 -12.04 9.78
CA ARG A 200 -89.10 -12.33 11.14
C ARG A 200 -90.09 -11.28 11.66
N PHE A 201 -90.03 -10.04 11.19
CA PHE A 201 -90.95 -8.97 11.61
C PHE A 201 -92.20 -8.85 10.72
N LYS A 202 -92.29 -9.62 9.63
CA LYS A 202 -93.46 -9.64 8.72
C LYS A 202 -94.45 -10.78 9.01
N THR A 203 -94.06 -11.72 9.86
CA THR A 203 -94.93 -12.75 10.46
C THR A 203 -95.52 -12.24 11.77
#